data_AF-A0A972E4K1-F1
#
_entry.id   AF-A0A972E4K1-F1
#
_cell.length_a   1.000
_cell.length_b   1.000
_cell.length_c   1.000
_cell.angle_alpha   90.00
_cell.angle_beta   90.00
_cell.angle_gamma   90.00
#
_symmetry.space_group_name_H-M   'P 1'
#
loop_
_entity.id
_entity.type
_entity.pdbx_description
1 polymer ?
#
loop_
_entity_poly.entity_id
_entity_poly.type
_entity_poly.pdbx_seq_one_letter_code
_entity_poly.pdbx_strand_id
1 'polypeptide(L)'
;MQKFVWIYWVLLLLCIFLIGCQSRLEITDIEQLARLKIGVQTGNAADKMVLSRFPEAEIVYFQKPMDGVSAVKDGKIAAFAADALSLENIVAVNDGVTILSEYVVPDSYGFAVRLGKDALKAIIDATLAEIKGNGIYEDMRVRWFPKSGKPQPMPDIPLTGENGVFRFGTSSEQMPFSYMDENRKIVGFDVEIATYVAQRLGMQLEIVDMEFGALIASLEAGKVDMIGASISITEERKTRVLFSESYYSAGLGALVKSP
;
A
#
# COMPACT_ATOMS: atom_id res chain seq x y z
N MET A 1 -40.37 -54.49 7.65
CA MET A 1 -40.09 -53.09 8.05
C MET A 1 -38.61 -52.71 8.17
N GLN A 2 -37.66 -53.66 8.19
CA GLN A 2 -36.24 -53.37 8.43
C GLN A 2 -35.39 -53.17 7.15
N LYS A 3 -35.93 -53.49 5.97
CA LYS A 3 -35.22 -53.34 4.67
C LYS A 3 -35.36 -51.96 4.02
N PHE A 4 -36.30 -51.13 4.47
CA PHE A 4 -36.52 -49.78 3.92
C PHE A 4 -35.64 -48.70 4.57
N VAL A 5 -35.16 -48.93 5.80
CA VAL A 5 -34.30 -47.98 6.52
C VAL A 5 -32.89 -47.96 5.92
N TRP A 6 -32.40 -49.09 5.41
CA TRP A 6 -31.03 -49.19 4.87
C TRP A 6 -30.86 -48.42 3.55
N ILE A 7 -31.90 -48.39 2.70
CA ILE A 7 -31.88 -47.65 1.43
C ILE A 7 -31.82 -46.13 1.67
N TYR A 8 -32.48 -45.63 2.72
CA TYR A 8 -32.42 -44.19 3.06
C TYR A 8 -31.05 -43.76 3.59
N TRP A 9 -30.33 -44.62 4.32
CA TRP A 9 -28.97 -44.31 4.79
C TRP A 9 -27.92 -44.37 3.66
N VAL A 10 -28.09 -45.26 2.68
CA VAL A 10 -27.21 -45.33 1.50
C VAL A 10 -27.45 -44.15 0.54
N LEU A 11 -28.70 -43.69 0.40
CA LEU A 11 -29.03 -42.47 -0.38
C LEU A 11 -28.55 -41.17 0.30
N LEU A 12 -28.58 -41.10 1.64
CA LEU A 12 -28.06 -39.94 2.38
C LEU A 12 -26.52 -39.85 2.33
N LEU A 13 -25.84 -41.00 2.30
CA LEU A 13 -24.37 -41.08 2.15
C LEU A 13 -23.89 -40.82 0.71
N LEU A 14 -24.72 -41.06 -0.31
CA LEU A 14 -24.40 -40.71 -1.70
C LEU A 14 -24.54 -39.21 -2.00
N CYS A 15 -25.36 -38.47 -1.25
CA CYS A 15 -25.49 -37.03 -1.43
C CYS A 15 -24.33 -36.20 -0.83
N ILE A 16 -23.49 -36.79 0.03
CA ILE A 16 -22.34 -36.09 0.63
C ILE A 16 -21.10 -36.12 -0.30
N PHE A 17 -21.08 -36.98 -1.31
CA PHE A 17 -19.96 -37.10 -2.26
C PHE A 17 -20.03 -36.16 -3.47
N LEU A 18 -21.10 -35.37 -3.64
CA LEU A 18 -21.28 -34.48 -4.80
C LEU A 18 -21.02 -32.99 -4.51
N ILE A 19 -20.54 -32.62 -3.32
CA ILE A 19 -20.15 -31.23 -2.99
C ILE A 19 -18.69 -30.94 -3.42
N GLY A 20 -17.95 -31.96 -3.82
CA GLY A 20 -16.50 -31.89 -4.09
C GLY A 20 -16.06 -31.31 -5.43
N CYS A 21 -16.86 -30.47 -6.08
CA CYS A 21 -16.41 -29.72 -7.26
C CYS A 21 -17.07 -28.35 -7.30
N GLN A 22 -16.85 -27.55 -6.26
CA GLN A 22 -17.01 -26.11 -6.40
C GLN A 22 -15.81 -25.66 -7.24
N SER A 23 -16.02 -25.50 -8.56
CA SER A 23 -15.04 -24.87 -9.43
C SER A 23 -14.60 -23.58 -8.73
N ARG A 24 -13.32 -23.49 -8.35
CA ARG A 24 -12.78 -22.32 -7.68
C ARG A 24 -13.06 -21.14 -8.60
N LEU A 25 -13.80 -20.14 -8.11
CA LEU A 25 -14.14 -18.97 -8.92
C LEU A 25 -12.83 -18.32 -9.38
N GLU A 26 -12.58 -18.35 -10.68
CA GLU A 26 -11.48 -17.62 -11.30
C GLU A 26 -11.89 -16.14 -11.39
N ILE A 27 -11.04 -15.26 -10.86
CA ILE A 27 -11.29 -13.83 -10.83
C ILE A 27 -10.37 -13.19 -11.86
N THR A 28 -10.96 -12.74 -12.95
CA THR A 28 -10.27 -12.11 -14.08
C THR A 28 -10.77 -10.70 -14.34
N ASP A 29 -11.89 -10.31 -13.73
CA ASP A 29 -12.56 -9.03 -13.91
C ASP A 29 -12.84 -8.37 -12.55
N ILE A 30 -12.66 -7.05 -12.49
CA ILE A 30 -12.77 -6.25 -11.27
C ILE A 30 -14.18 -6.26 -10.69
N GLU A 31 -15.22 -6.36 -11.53
CA GLU A 31 -16.63 -6.35 -11.09
C GLU A 31 -17.01 -7.64 -10.37
N GLN A 32 -16.26 -8.73 -10.57
CA GLN A 32 -16.47 -9.99 -9.83
C GLN A 32 -16.20 -9.81 -8.31
N LEU A 33 -15.48 -8.75 -7.92
CA LEU A 33 -15.17 -8.47 -6.51
C LEU A 33 -16.34 -7.92 -5.70
N ALA A 34 -17.43 -7.47 -6.35
CA ALA A 34 -18.48 -6.64 -5.74
C ALA A 34 -19.11 -7.19 -4.44
N ARG A 35 -19.10 -8.51 -4.24
CA ARG A 35 -19.68 -9.21 -3.08
C ARG A 35 -18.71 -10.18 -2.40
N LEU A 36 -17.42 -10.06 -2.70
CA LEU A 36 -16.39 -10.97 -2.22
C LEU A 36 -15.64 -10.37 -1.03
N LYS A 37 -14.83 -11.24 -0.40
CA LYS A 37 -13.92 -10.83 0.67
C LYS A 37 -12.70 -10.15 0.07
N ILE A 38 -12.48 -8.89 0.39
CA ILE A 38 -11.36 -8.09 -0.10
C ILE A 38 -10.49 -7.70 1.10
N GLY A 39 -9.23 -8.11 1.05
CA GLY A 39 -8.22 -7.75 2.05
C GLY A 39 -7.69 -6.35 1.84
N VAL A 40 -7.45 -5.61 2.93
CA VAL A 40 -6.80 -4.29 2.94
C VAL A 40 -5.82 -4.18 4.11
N GLN A 41 -4.87 -3.24 4.03
CA GLN A 41 -3.98 -2.96 5.15
C GLN A 41 -4.70 -2.13 6.24
N THR A 42 -4.48 -2.48 7.50
CA THR A 42 -5.12 -1.82 8.63
C THR A 42 -4.64 -0.36 8.76
N GLY A 43 -5.60 0.56 8.91
CA GLY A 43 -5.33 1.99 9.10
C GLY A 43 -5.08 2.78 7.81
N ASN A 44 -5.06 2.12 6.64
CA ASN A 44 -5.05 2.80 5.35
C ASN A 44 -6.47 3.26 4.94
N ALA A 45 -6.60 3.88 3.76
CA ALA A 45 -7.89 4.36 3.25
C ALA A 45 -8.54 3.37 2.25
N ALA A 46 -7.92 2.21 2.03
CA ALA A 46 -8.33 1.27 0.99
C ALA A 46 -9.69 0.64 1.28
N ASP A 47 -10.08 0.47 2.54
CA ASP A 47 -11.41 0.00 2.92
C ASP A 47 -12.53 0.89 2.34
N LYS A 48 -12.45 2.20 2.58
CA LYS A 48 -13.43 3.19 2.11
C LYS A 48 -13.40 3.32 0.60
N MET A 49 -12.22 3.25 0.01
CA MET A 49 -12.04 3.25 -1.44
C MET A 49 -12.69 2.04 -2.10
N VAL A 50 -12.44 0.83 -1.57
CA VAL A 50 -13.09 -0.40 -2.04
C VAL A 50 -14.60 -0.29 -1.88
N LEU A 51 -15.09 0.10 -0.70
CA LEU A 51 -16.53 0.22 -0.43
C LEU A 51 -17.22 1.33 -1.24
N SER A 52 -16.47 2.34 -1.72
CA SER A 52 -17.02 3.37 -2.62
C SER A 52 -17.40 2.82 -3.99
N ARG A 53 -16.70 1.79 -4.48
CA ARG A 53 -17.01 1.10 -5.75
C ARG A 53 -17.84 -0.17 -5.54
N PHE A 54 -17.54 -0.91 -4.48
CA PHE A 54 -18.16 -2.19 -4.15
C PHE A 54 -18.79 -2.15 -2.75
N PRO A 55 -19.96 -1.50 -2.57
CA PRO A 55 -20.58 -1.33 -1.26
C PRO A 55 -20.98 -2.63 -0.56
N GLU A 56 -21.11 -3.73 -1.32
CA GLU A 56 -21.49 -5.06 -0.82
C GLU A 56 -20.28 -5.97 -0.53
N ALA A 57 -19.04 -5.49 -0.71
CA ALA A 57 -17.85 -6.28 -0.43
C ALA A 57 -17.62 -6.45 1.08
N GLU A 58 -17.07 -7.60 1.47
CA GLU A 58 -16.65 -7.85 2.86
C GLU A 58 -15.17 -7.48 3.01
N ILE A 59 -14.87 -6.49 3.87
CA ILE A 59 -13.49 -6.06 4.10
C ILE A 59 -12.81 -6.93 5.17
N VAL A 60 -11.60 -7.40 4.87
CA VAL A 60 -10.74 -8.15 5.79
C VAL A 60 -9.45 -7.36 6.03
N TYR A 61 -9.11 -7.10 7.29
CA TYR A 61 -7.97 -6.27 7.65
C TYR A 61 -6.72 -7.10 7.95
N PHE A 62 -5.59 -6.66 7.40
CA PHE A 62 -4.27 -7.23 7.66
C PHE A 62 -3.33 -6.15 8.19
N GLN A 63 -2.49 -6.47 9.17
CA GLN A 63 -1.44 -5.51 9.60
C GLN A 63 -0.35 -5.43 8.52
N LYS A 64 0.12 -6.60 8.08
CA LYS A 64 1.17 -6.74 7.07
C LYS A 64 0.59 -7.04 5.70
N PRO A 65 1.02 -6.36 4.62
CA PRO A 65 0.53 -6.63 3.27
C PRO A 65 0.74 -8.08 2.82
N MET A 66 1.89 -8.69 3.16
CA MET A 66 2.22 -10.07 2.76
C MET A 66 1.31 -11.14 3.38
N ASP A 67 0.70 -10.85 4.54
CA ASP A 67 -0.30 -11.75 5.14
C ASP A 67 -1.59 -11.76 4.29
N GLY A 68 -1.97 -10.60 3.75
CA GLY A 68 -3.08 -10.46 2.80
C GLY A 68 -2.82 -11.19 1.48
N VAL A 69 -1.62 -11.04 0.93
CA VAL A 69 -1.19 -11.78 -0.27
C VAL A 69 -1.25 -13.29 -0.04
N SER A 70 -0.80 -13.77 1.12
CA SER A 70 -0.89 -15.18 1.50
C SER A 70 -2.33 -15.65 1.65
N ALA A 71 -3.21 -14.82 2.20
CA ALA A 71 -4.64 -15.12 2.31
C ALA A 71 -5.32 -15.25 0.93
N VAL A 72 -4.89 -14.48 -0.07
CA VAL A 72 -5.34 -14.64 -1.48
C VAL A 72 -4.88 -16.00 -2.02
N LYS A 73 -3.59 -16.35 -1.85
CA LYS A 73 -3.03 -17.63 -2.32
C LYS A 73 -3.77 -18.84 -1.74
N ASP A 74 -4.09 -18.75 -0.45
CA ASP A 74 -4.85 -19.77 0.28
C ASP A 74 -6.34 -19.80 -0.12
N GLY A 75 -6.85 -18.75 -0.76
CA GLY A 75 -8.27 -18.58 -1.10
C GLY A 75 -9.15 -18.25 0.10
N LYS A 76 -8.58 -17.66 1.16
CA LYS A 76 -9.32 -17.14 2.32
C LYS A 76 -10.03 -15.82 2.01
N ILE A 77 -9.43 -15.04 1.11
CA ILE A 77 -9.99 -13.81 0.53
C ILE A 77 -9.88 -13.89 -1.00
N ALA A 78 -10.74 -13.15 -1.69
CA ALA A 78 -10.80 -13.12 -3.15
C ALA A 78 -9.72 -12.23 -3.75
N ALA A 79 -9.47 -11.09 -3.12
CA ALA A 79 -8.45 -10.13 -3.56
C ALA A 79 -7.80 -9.45 -2.35
N PHE A 80 -6.61 -8.91 -2.56
CA PHE A 80 -5.97 -7.93 -1.67
C PHE A 80 -5.83 -6.61 -2.41
N ALA A 81 -6.45 -5.55 -1.89
CA ALA A 81 -6.44 -4.23 -2.49
C ALA A 81 -5.35 -3.35 -1.85
N ALA A 82 -4.45 -2.83 -2.69
CA ALA A 82 -3.33 -1.99 -2.29
C ALA A 82 -2.84 -1.15 -3.47
N ASP A 83 -1.86 -0.28 -3.23
CA ASP A 83 -1.25 0.58 -4.25
C ASP A 83 -0.74 -0.26 -5.43
N ALA A 84 -1.21 0.05 -6.64
CA ALA A 84 -0.96 -0.80 -7.81
C ALA A 84 0.53 -1.08 -8.06
N LEU A 85 1.40 -0.10 -7.81
CA LEU A 85 2.85 -0.26 -8.02
C LEU A 85 3.53 -1.10 -6.95
N SER A 86 3.01 -1.05 -5.73
CA SER A 86 3.43 -1.98 -4.68
C SER A 86 3.01 -3.40 -5.07
N LEU A 87 1.81 -3.56 -5.63
CA LEU A 87 1.35 -4.86 -6.13
C LEU A 87 2.23 -5.36 -7.29
N GLU A 88 2.66 -4.50 -8.22
CA GLU A 88 3.57 -4.87 -9.32
C GLU A 88 4.88 -5.48 -8.79
N ASN A 89 5.46 -4.88 -7.75
CA ASN A 89 6.66 -5.40 -7.10
C ASN A 89 6.38 -6.73 -6.38
N ILE A 90 5.23 -6.86 -5.73
CA ILE A 90 4.82 -8.10 -5.07
C ILE A 90 4.71 -9.22 -6.10
N VAL A 91 3.97 -9.04 -7.19
CA VAL A 91 3.76 -10.11 -8.20
C VAL A 91 5.04 -10.47 -8.94
N ALA A 92 5.96 -9.52 -9.13
CA ALA A 92 7.26 -9.77 -9.77
C ALA A 92 8.14 -10.78 -9.01
N VAL A 93 7.90 -10.98 -7.70
CA VAL A 93 8.66 -11.89 -6.85
C VAL A 93 7.79 -12.94 -6.14
N ASN A 94 6.50 -13.00 -6.45
CA ASN A 94 5.56 -13.93 -5.84
C ASN A 94 4.75 -14.69 -6.90
N ASP A 95 5.01 -15.98 -7.03
CA ASP A 95 4.20 -16.86 -7.88
C ASP A 95 2.78 -17.05 -7.34
N GLY A 96 1.86 -17.40 -8.25
CA GLY A 96 0.47 -17.79 -7.92
C GLY A 96 -0.48 -16.64 -7.62
N VAL A 97 -0.05 -15.39 -7.85
CA VAL A 97 -0.87 -14.18 -7.77
C VAL A 97 -0.66 -13.30 -9.00
N THR A 98 -1.69 -12.55 -9.36
CA THR A 98 -1.67 -11.56 -10.45
C THR A 98 -2.46 -10.32 -10.05
N ILE A 99 -2.36 -9.25 -10.83
CA ILE A 99 -3.09 -8.00 -10.62
C ILE A 99 -4.17 -7.91 -11.68
N LEU A 100 -5.38 -7.52 -11.29
CA LEU A 100 -6.42 -7.17 -12.26
C LEU A 100 -6.01 -5.92 -13.05
N SER A 101 -6.32 -5.89 -14.35
CA SER A 101 -5.88 -4.81 -15.25
C SER A 101 -6.52 -3.45 -14.95
N GLU A 102 -7.67 -3.45 -14.27
CA GLU A 102 -8.36 -2.24 -13.84
C GLU A 102 -8.09 -1.94 -12.37
N TYR A 103 -7.91 -0.66 -12.05
CA TYR A 103 -7.90 -0.20 -10.66
C TYR A 103 -9.31 -0.30 -10.06
N VAL A 104 -9.36 -0.55 -8.75
CA VAL A 104 -10.57 -0.36 -7.94
C VAL A 104 -11.00 1.10 -8.04
N VAL A 105 -10.11 2.04 -7.68
CA VAL A 105 -10.31 3.49 -7.85
C VAL A 105 -8.96 4.18 -8.12
N PRO A 106 -8.94 5.35 -8.78
CA PRO A 106 -7.76 6.22 -8.81
C PRO A 106 -7.35 6.67 -7.41
N ASP A 107 -6.04 6.88 -7.19
CA ASP A 107 -5.48 7.35 -5.91
C ASP A 107 -4.31 8.31 -6.13
N SER A 108 -4.05 9.17 -5.14
CA SER A 108 -2.95 10.13 -5.13
C SER A 108 -2.33 10.22 -3.74
N TYR A 109 -0.99 10.19 -3.71
CA TYR A 109 -0.21 10.11 -2.48
C TYR A 109 0.43 11.45 -2.15
N GLY A 110 0.39 11.81 -0.86
CA GLY A 110 0.97 13.03 -0.34
C GLY A 110 1.78 12.77 0.91
N PHE A 111 2.80 13.60 1.14
CA PHE A 111 3.39 13.72 2.47
C PHE A 111 2.44 14.49 3.36
N ALA A 112 2.42 14.18 4.64
CA ALA A 112 1.60 14.91 5.60
C ALA A 112 2.45 15.53 6.71
N VAL A 113 2.06 16.73 7.11
CA VAL A 113 2.58 17.45 8.28
C VAL A 113 1.43 17.81 9.21
N ARG A 114 1.77 18.10 10.48
CA ARG A 114 0.76 18.48 11.48
C ARG A 114 0.02 19.76 11.07
N LEU A 115 -1.25 19.88 11.43
CA LEU A 115 -1.99 21.15 11.30
C LEU A 115 -1.22 22.31 11.94
N GLY A 116 -1.24 23.48 11.28
CA GLY A 116 -0.48 24.67 11.68
C GLY A 116 1.01 24.65 11.31
N LYS A 117 1.48 23.63 10.56
CA LYS A 117 2.85 23.57 10.01
C LYS A 117 2.91 23.98 8.54
N ASP A 118 2.18 25.04 8.18
CA ASP A 118 2.06 25.55 6.82
C ASP A 118 3.41 25.89 6.18
N ALA A 119 4.34 26.46 6.96
CA ALA A 119 5.69 26.75 6.49
C ALA A 119 6.46 25.48 6.08
N LEU A 120 6.33 24.39 6.86
CA LEU A 120 6.97 23.12 6.52
C LEU A 120 6.31 22.48 5.30
N LYS A 121 4.97 22.51 5.22
CA LYS A 121 4.25 22.09 4.00
C LYS A 121 4.74 22.84 2.77
N ALA A 122 4.88 24.17 2.84
CA ALA A 122 5.36 24.97 1.71
C ALA A 122 6.79 24.60 1.29
N ILE A 123 7.66 24.25 2.23
CA ILE A 123 9.01 23.75 1.96
C ILE A 123 8.96 22.40 1.24
N ILE A 124 8.07 21.49 1.68
CA ILE A 124 7.87 20.19 1.03
C ILE A 124 7.36 20.40 -0.41
N ASP A 125 6.35 21.24 -0.61
CA ASP A 125 5.80 21.53 -1.94
C ASP A 125 6.83 22.16 -2.87
N ALA A 126 7.65 23.10 -2.36
CA ALA A 126 8.76 23.68 -3.12
C ALA A 126 9.80 22.63 -3.49
N THR A 127 10.06 21.66 -2.60
CA THR A 127 10.96 20.53 -2.87
C THR A 127 10.43 19.63 -3.97
N LEU A 128 9.15 19.25 -3.88
CA LEU A 128 8.49 18.47 -4.92
C LEU A 128 8.51 19.20 -6.28
N ALA A 129 8.24 20.50 -6.30
CA ALA A 129 8.28 21.30 -7.52
C ALA A 129 9.69 21.36 -8.13
N GLU A 130 10.72 21.54 -7.30
CA GLU A 130 12.10 21.61 -7.76
C GLU A 130 12.60 20.28 -8.33
N ILE A 131 12.41 19.16 -7.62
CA ILE A 131 12.85 17.84 -8.10
C ILE A 131 12.11 17.41 -9.38
N LYS A 132 10.84 17.83 -9.54
CA LYS A 132 10.09 17.64 -10.79
C LYS A 132 10.61 18.53 -11.92
N GLY A 133 11.00 19.77 -11.61
CA GLY A 133 11.46 20.75 -12.60
C GLY A 133 12.88 20.53 -13.12
N ASN A 134 13.74 19.85 -12.35
CA ASN A 134 15.16 19.67 -12.69
C ASN A 134 15.55 18.26 -13.16
N GLY A 135 14.58 17.35 -13.31
CA GLY A 135 14.79 15.99 -13.82
C GLY A 135 15.06 14.93 -12.75
N ILE A 136 15.36 15.32 -11.49
CA ILE A 136 15.61 14.37 -10.39
C ILE A 136 14.42 13.41 -10.21
N TYR A 137 13.19 13.92 -10.27
CA TYR A 137 11.99 13.11 -10.11
C TYR A 137 11.86 12.02 -11.18
N GLU A 138 12.25 12.29 -12.43
CA GLU A 138 12.21 11.26 -13.47
C GLU A 138 13.32 10.22 -13.28
N ASP A 139 14.51 10.64 -12.84
CA ASP A 139 15.57 9.71 -12.46
C ASP A 139 15.12 8.80 -11.29
N MET A 140 14.43 9.38 -10.30
CA MET A 140 13.80 8.63 -9.22
C MET A 140 12.78 7.63 -9.76
N ARG A 141 11.94 8.02 -10.72
CA ARG A 141 10.95 7.11 -11.29
C ARG A 141 11.58 5.92 -11.98
N VAL A 142 12.62 6.15 -12.79
CA VAL A 142 13.38 5.07 -13.45
C VAL A 142 14.04 4.15 -12.43
N ARG A 143 14.58 4.72 -11.34
CA ARG A 143 15.26 3.99 -10.28
C ARG A 143 14.33 3.10 -9.48
N TRP A 144 13.20 3.64 -9.04
CA TRP A 144 12.29 2.99 -8.11
C TRP A 144 11.19 2.17 -8.78
N PHE A 145 10.83 2.51 -10.02
CA PHE A 145 9.81 1.80 -10.80
C PHE A 145 10.38 1.32 -12.14
N PRO A 146 11.43 0.47 -12.14
CA PRO A 146 12.01 -0.03 -13.37
C PRO A 146 11.01 -0.93 -14.11
N LYS A 147 11.02 -0.88 -15.45
CA LYS A 147 10.15 -1.75 -16.28
C LYS A 147 10.38 -3.25 -16.07
N SER A 148 11.54 -3.62 -15.54
CA SER A 148 11.92 -5.01 -15.24
C SER A 148 12.98 -5.04 -14.15
N GLY A 149 12.93 -6.06 -13.30
CA GLY A 149 13.85 -6.26 -12.19
C GLY A 149 13.43 -5.51 -10.92
N LYS A 150 14.35 -5.47 -9.95
CA LYS A 150 14.16 -4.77 -8.68
C LYS A 150 14.53 -3.28 -8.82
N PRO A 151 13.98 -2.40 -7.96
CA PRO A 151 14.47 -1.04 -7.76
C PRO A 151 15.99 -0.98 -7.60
N GLN A 152 16.58 0.09 -8.12
CA GLN A 152 18.01 0.35 -8.06
C GLN A 152 18.39 1.00 -6.71
N PRO A 153 19.67 0.95 -6.29
CA PRO A 153 20.12 1.54 -5.02
C PRO A 153 19.79 3.03 -4.92
N MET A 154 19.36 3.46 -3.74
CA MET A 154 19.14 4.88 -3.42
C MET A 154 20.45 5.67 -3.61
N PRO A 155 20.41 6.86 -4.23
CA PRO A 155 21.60 7.69 -4.37
C PRO A 155 22.08 8.21 -3.01
N ASP A 156 23.37 8.48 -2.90
CA ASP A 156 23.91 9.20 -1.75
C ASP A 156 23.58 10.69 -1.88
N ILE A 157 22.69 11.17 -1.01
CA ILE A 157 22.28 12.57 -0.96
C ILE A 157 22.91 13.18 0.29
N PRO A 158 23.92 14.07 0.14
CA PRO A 158 24.66 14.56 1.28
C PRO A 158 23.78 15.44 2.18
N LEU A 159 23.69 15.06 3.44
CA LEU A 159 23.05 15.82 4.52
C LEU A 159 24.13 16.51 5.35
N THR A 160 24.66 17.64 4.87
CA THR A 160 25.72 18.40 5.54
C THR A 160 25.18 19.45 6.52
N GLY A 161 23.86 19.43 6.76
CA GLY A 161 23.18 20.45 7.53
C GLY A 161 23.37 20.28 9.04
N GLU A 162 23.49 21.41 9.75
CA GLU A 162 23.66 21.45 11.21
C GLU A 162 22.41 21.96 11.95
N ASN A 163 21.29 22.22 11.24
CA ASN A 163 20.06 22.80 11.80
C ASN A 163 19.22 21.80 12.62
N GLY A 164 19.85 20.79 13.22
CA GLY A 164 19.20 19.74 14.00
C GLY A 164 18.72 18.56 13.15
N VAL A 165 17.70 17.86 13.67
CA VAL A 165 17.20 16.59 13.13
C VAL A 165 15.77 16.75 12.66
N PHE A 166 15.51 16.37 11.41
CA PHE A 166 14.20 16.27 10.79
C PHE A 166 13.71 14.82 10.87
N ARG A 167 12.61 14.58 11.59
CA ARG A 167 12.08 13.23 11.83
C ARG A 167 11.02 12.88 10.80
N PHE A 168 11.34 11.93 9.94
CA PHE A 168 10.44 11.38 8.93
C PHE A 168 9.82 10.05 9.41
N GLY A 169 8.51 10.03 9.60
CA GLY A 169 7.77 8.81 9.95
C GLY A 169 7.32 8.03 8.72
N THR A 170 7.60 6.73 8.68
CA THR A 170 7.18 5.83 7.59
C THR A 170 6.80 4.44 8.10
N SER A 171 6.28 3.59 7.21
CA SER A 171 6.14 2.14 7.39
C SER A 171 6.99 1.44 6.32
N SER A 172 7.98 0.67 6.75
CA SER A 172 9.00 0.06 5.88
C SER A 172 8.59 -1.28 5.23
N GLU A 173 7.30 -1.43 4.88
CA GLU A 173 6.74 -2.68 4.34
C GLU A 173 6.28 -2.60 2.87
N GLN A 174 6.43 -1.44 2.21
CA GLN A 174 5.87 -1.17 0.89
C GLN A 174 6.95 -0.85 -0.15
N MET A 175 7.52 -1.89 -0.76
CA MET A 175 8.43 -1.74 -1.89
C MET A 175 7.66 -1.29 -3.14
N PRO A 176 8.09 -0.22 -3.85
CA PRO A 176 9.40 0.45 -3.78
C PRO A 176 9.36 1.82 -3.06
N PHE A 177 8.26 2.14 -2.37
CA PHE A 177 8.02 3.44 -1.75
C PHE A 177 8.77 3.65 -0.44
N SER A 178 8.58 2.75 0.52
CA SER A 178 9.28 2.71 1.80
C SER A 178 9.46 1.26 2.20
N TYR A 179 10.69 0.77 2.20
CA TYR A 179 10.97 -0.62 2.52
C TYR A 179 12.37 -0.81 3.10
N MET A 180 12.52 -1.90 3.84
CA MET A 180 13.83 -2.34 4.34
C MET A 180 14.60 -3.05 3.23
N ASP A 181 15.78 -2.56 2.87
CA ASP A 181 16.67 -3.20 1.90
C ASP A 181 17.41 -4.42 2.48
N GLU A 182 18.20 -5.08 1.64
CA GLU A 182 19.01 -6.25 2.01
C GLU A 182 20.08 -5.93 3.08
N ASN A 183 20.45 -4.65 3.22
CA ASN A 183 21.41 -4.15 4.23
C ASN A 183 20.74 -3.66 5.51
N ARG A 184 19.44 -3.90 5.69
CA ARG A 184 18.67 -3.43 6.85
C ARG A 184 18.60 -1.91 6.96
N LYS A 185 18.66 -1.19 5.83
CA LYS A 185 18.38 0.23 5.73
C LYS A 185 16.98 0.46 5.18
N ILE A 186 16.29 1.46 5.73
CA ILE A 186 15.00 1.90 5.18
C ILE A 186 15.29 2.83 4.01
N VAL A 187 14.83 2.44 2.83
CA VAL A 187 15.03 3.14 1.56
C VAL A 187 13.71 3.17 0.80
N GLY A 188 13.67 3.92 -0.30
CA GLY A 188 12.54 3.94 -1.21
C GLY A 188 12.26 5.32 -1.76
N PHE A 189 11.25 5.38 -2.64
CA PHE A 189 10.80 6.62 -3.26
C PHE A 189 10.45 7.71 -2.23
N ASP A 190 9.73 7.35 -1.16
CA ASP A 190 9.32 8.32 -0.14
C ASP A 190 10.52 8.79 0.70
N VAL A 191 11.44 7.87 1.02
CA VAL A 191 12.66 8.14 1.79
C VAL A 191 13.58 9.08 1.03
N GLU A 192 13.70 8.90 -0.29
CA GLU A 192 14.49 9.78 -1.14
C GLU A 192 13.92 11.20 -1.18
N ILE A 193 12.60 11.35 -1.33
CA ILE A 193 11.97 12.68 -1.24
C ILE A 193 12.19 13.29 0.15
N ALA A 194 12.01 12.51 1.23
CA ALA A 194 12.26 12.99 2.59
C ALA A 194 13.71 13.45 2.81
N THR A 195 14.66 12.80 2.13
CA THR A 195 16.08 13.17 2.16
C THR A 195 16.32 14.50 1.44
N TYR A 196 15.69 14.75 0.30
CA TYR A 196 15.72 16.06 -0.36
C TYR A 196 15.09 17.17 0.50
N VAL A 197 14.00 16.87 1.22
CA VAL A 197 13.37 17.82 2.15
C VAL A 197 14.33 18.15 3.31
N ALA A 198 14.96 17.14 3.92
CA ALA A 198 15.96 17.35 4.98
C ALA A 198 17.17 18.16 4.49
N GLN A 199 17.66 17.86 3.29
CA GLN A 199 18.74 18.60 2.65
C GLN A 199 18.38 20.08 2.47
N ARG A 200 17.17 20.37 1.97
CA ARG A 200 16.68 21.75 1.81
C ARG A 200 16.55 22.50 3.12
N LEU A 201 16.16 21.80 4.19
CA LEU A 201 16.09 22.36 5.54
C LEU A 201 17.47 22.59 6.17
N GLY A 202 18.53 22.04 5.59
CA GLY A 202 19.86 22.02 6.21
C GLY A 202 19.85 21.21 7.51
N MET A 203 19.06 20.13 7.57
CA MET A 203 18.91 19.26 8.73
C MET A 203 19.43 17.85 8.44
N GLN A 204 19.79 17.12 9.48
CA GLN A 204 19.97 15.68 9.42
C GLN A 204 18.61 14.99 9.29
N LEU A 205 18.57 13.80 8.67
CA LEU A 205 17.34 13.00 8.56
C LEU A 205 17.38 11.86 9.58
N GLU A 206 16.33 11.76 10.39
CA GLU A 206 16.04 10.58 11.21
C GLU A 206 14.78 9.90 10.66
N ILE A 207 14.92 8.63 10.27
CA ILE A 207 13.79 7.81 9.81
C ILE A 207 13.20 7.08 11.02
N VAL A 208 11.91 7.26 11.25
CA VAL A 208 11.17 6.64 12.35
C VAL A 208 10.16 5.65 11.76
N ASP A 209 10.51 4.37 11.83
CA ASP A 209 9.68 3.26 11.33
C ASP A 209 8.57 2.90 12.33
N MET A 210 7.35 2.69 11.83
CA MET A 210 6.21 2.29 12.63
C MET A 210 5.11 1.62 11.80
N GLU A 211 4.14 1.01 12.47
CA GLU A 211 2.93 0.50 11.83
C GLU A 211 2.18 1.63 11.09
N PHE A 212 1.68 1.34 9.89
CA PHE A 212 1.02 2.34 9.03
C PHE A 212 -0.10 3.10 9.77
N GLY A 213 -0.94 2.37 10.52
CA GLY A 213 -2.05 2.95 11.28
C GLY A 213 -1.62 3.92 12.39
N ALA A 214 -0.34 3.94 12.79
CA ALA A 214 0.19 4.84 13.81
C ALA A 214 0.68 6.19 13.26
N LEU A 215 0.87 6.32 11.93
CA LEU A 215 1.54 7.47 11.32
C LEU A 215 0.87 8.81 11.65
N ILE A 216 -0.45 8.93 11.41
CA ILE A 216 -1.19 10.18 11.67
C ILE A 216 -1.16 10.54 13.16
N ALA A 217 -1.38 9.56 14.04
CA ALA A 217 -1.34 9.79 15.49
C ALA A 217 0.05 10.21 15.98
N SER A 218 1.12 9.64 15.40
CA SER A 218 2.50 10.00 15.69
C SER A 218 2.82 11.43 15.29
N LEU A 219 2.32 11.86 14.12
CA LEU A 219 2.44 13.22 13.62
C LEU A 219 1.67 14.25 14.48
N GLU A 220 0.44 13.92 14.88
CA GLU A 220 -0.39 14.74 15.78
C GLU A 220 0.27 14.92 17.15
N ALA A 221 0.79 13.83 17.72
CA ALA A 221 1.53 13.83 18.99
C ALA A 221 2.90 14.51 18.90
N GLY A 222 3.37 14.80 17.68
CA GLY A 222 4.63 15.47 17.41
C GLY A 222 5.88 14.65 17.67
N LYS A 223 5.75 13.33 17.55
CA LYS A 223 6.89 12.40 17.56
C LYS A 223 7.68 12.45 16.25
N VAL A 224 7.04 12.85 15.15
CA VAL A 224 7.64 13.05 13.83
C VAL A 224 7.22 14.41 13.26
N ASP A 225 8.00 14.94 12.33
CA ASP A 225 7.79 16.25 11.71
C ASP A 225 7.02 16.14 10.39
N MET A 226 7.24 15.04 9.65
CA MET A 226 6.57 14.68 8.41
C MET A 226 6.33 13.17 8.37
N ILE A 227 5.24 12.74 7.73
CA ILE A 227 5.00 11.32 7.41
C ILE A 227 4.84 11.10 5.91
N GLY A 228 5.25 9.93 5.45
CA GLY A 228 5.10 9.44 4.08
C GLY A 228 5.27 7.93 4.05
N ALA A 229 4.38 7.26 3.32
CA ALA A 229 4.31 5.80 3.16
C ALA A 229 3.20 5.50 2.13
N SER A 230 3.23 6.15 0.95
CA SER A 230 2.09 6.14 0.00
C SER A 230 0.75 6.55 0.63
N ILE A 231 0.75 7.60 1.46
CA ILE A 231 -0.46 7.98 2.19
C ILE A 231 -1.44 8.65 1.21
N SER A 232 -2.56 7.96 0.94
CA SER A 232 -3.66 8.51 0.15
C SER A 232 -4.17 9.84 0.71
N ILE A 233 -4.30 10.83 -0.17
CA ILE A 233 -4.87 12.15 0.13
C ILE A 233 -6.40 12.01 0.14
N THR A 234 -7.01 12.07 1.32
CA THR A 234 -8.47 12.00 1.48
C THR A 234 -9.02 13.21 2.23
N GLU A 235 -10.28 13.58 1.97
CA GLU A 235 -10.94 14.69 2.67
C GLU A 235 -11.01 14.46 4.18
N GLU A 236 -11.26 13.21 4.60
CA GLU A 236 -11.23 12.84 6.01
C GLU A 236 -9.87 13.12 6.65
N ARG A 237 -8.76 12.69 6.01
CA ARG A 237 -7.41 12.89 6.55
C ARG A 237 -7.01 14.37 6.54
N LYS A 238 -7.45 15.15 5.54
CA LYS A 238 -7.23 16.61 5.49
C LYS A 238 -7.81 17.36 6.70
N THR A 239 -8.80 16.79 7.39
CA THR A 239 -9.30 17.37 8.65
C THR A 239 -8.33 17.25 9.83
N ARG A 240 -7.33 16.36 9.72
CA ARG A 240 -6.38 16.02 10.79
C ARG A 240 -4.94 16.44 10.50
N VAL A 241 -4.58 16.54 9.23
CA VAL A 241 -3.20 16.83 8.78
C VAL A 241 -3.21 17.74 7.56
N LEU A 242 -2.10 18.44 7.32
CA LEU A 242 -1.86 19.17 6.07
C LEU A 242 -1.10 18.28 5.11
N PHE A 243 -1.66 18.04 3.93
CA PHE A 243 -0.97 17.32 2.86
C PHE A 243 -0.13 18.24 1.99
N SER A 244 1.02 17.73 1.55
CA SER A 244 1.74 18.28 0.40
C SER A 244 0.90 18.17 -0.88
N GLU A 245 1.38 18.80 -1.95
CA GLU A 245 1.00 18.43 -3.30
C GLU A 245 1.24 16.93 -3.53
N SER A 246 0.45 16.35 -4.44
CA SER A 246 0.63 14.94 -4.81
C SER A 246 2.03 14.73 -5.37
N TYR A 247 2.78 13.83 -4.74
CA TYR A 247 4.10 13.44 -5.24
C TYR A 247 4.00 12.24 -6.18
N TYR A 248 2.88 11.51 -6.18
CA TYR A 248 2.66 10.38 -7.05
C TYR A 248 1.15 10.10 -7.19
N SER A 249 0.68 9.78 -8.39
CA SER A 249 -0.72 9.43 -8.66
C SER A 249 -0.80 8.11 -9.41
N ALA A 250 -1.60 7.18 -8.90
CA ALA A 250 -1.84 5.85 -9.45
C ALA A 250 -3.30 5.44 -9.20
N GLY A 251 -3.51 4.18 -8.83
CA GLY A 251 -4.78 3.69 -8.33
C GLY A 251 -4.58 2.57 -7.34
N LEU A 252 -5.66 2.30 -6.61
CA LEU A 252 -5.77 1.13 -5.77
C LEU A 252 -6.01 -0.08 -6.69
N GLY A 253 -5.02 -0.96 -6.82
CA GLY A 253 -5.15 -2.21 -7.58
C GLY A 253 -5.76 -3.33 -6.74
N ALA A 254 -6.12 -4.42 -7.40
CA ALA A 254 -6.58 -5.65 -6.76
C ALA A 254 -5.69 -6.82 -7.17
N LEU A 255 -4.95 -7.36 -6.20
CA LEU A 255 -4.19 -8.59 -6.37
C LEU A 255 -5.09 -9.78 -6.12
N VAL A 256 -5.16 -10.70 -7.08
CA VAL A 256 -5.98 -11.91 -7.05
C VAL A 256 -5.10 -13.13 -7.21
N LYS A 257 -5.66 -14.31 -6.96
CA LYS A 257 -4.98 -15.57 -7.25
C LYS A 257 -4.82 -15.70 -8.77
N SER A 258 -3.64 -16.12 -9.24
CA SER A 258 -3.47 -16.42 -10.66
C SER A 258 -4.41 -17.56 -11.09
N PRO A 259 -4.94 -17.50 -12.32
CA PRO A 259 -5.62 -18.62 -12.98
C PRO A 259 -4.84 -19.94 -12.89
#